data_AF-A0A193KWX8-F1
#
_entry.id   AF-A0A193KWX8-F1
#
_cell.length_a   1.000
_cell.length_b   1.000
_cell.length_c   1.000
_cell.angle_alpha   90.00
_cell.angle_beta   90.00
_cell.angle_gamma   90.00
#
_symmetry.space_group_name_H-M   'P 1'
#
loop_
_entity.id
_entity.type
_entity.pdbx_description
1 polymer ?
#
loop_
_entity_poly.entity_id
_entity_poly.type
_entity_poly.pdbx_seq_one_letter_code
_entity_poly.pdbx_strand_id
1 'polypeptide(L)'
;MAEEVVLLGFWASPFAMRVKIALAEKEIDYVSREQNLFNKSSLLLEMNPVYKKVPVLIHEGKPICESLIIIQYIDEVWKHKAPLFPSDPCERAHARFWADYVDKHIFPNAQLLWARKGERQEAAKKDLIESFKALEGELGDKPYFGGESFGLIDIALIPFFSFFYAFETLGRFSMEEECPEIVAWAKRCSQRETVSKSVVLDQQKAYEFVLELMAWHGVK
;
A
#
# COMPACT_ATOMS: atom_id res chain seq x y z
N MET A 1 -14.66 27.84 -7.51
CA MET A 1 -13.38 27.25 -7.93
C MET A 1 -13.50 25.75 -7.69
N ALA A 2 -12.97 24.90 -8.57
CA ALA A 2 -12.99 23.46 -8.33
C ALA A 2 -12.25 23.13 -7.01
N GLU A 3 -12.70 22.10 -6.27
CA GLU A 3 -11.99 21.62 -5.08
C GLU A 3 -10.55 21.26 -5.48
N GLU A 4 -9.55 21.92 -4.88
CA GLU A 4 -8.14 21.62 -5.17
C GLU A 4 -7.68 20.45 -4.32
N VAL A 5 -7.41 19.32 -4.97
CA VAL A 5 -6.83 18.12 -4.37
C VAL A 5 -5.42 17.90 -4.95
N VAL A 6 -4.42 17.84 -4.07
CA VAL A 6 -3.02 17.59 -4.44
C VAL A 6 -2.50 16.38 -3.67
N LEU A 7 -1.82 15.46 -4.35
CA LEU A 7 -1.15 14.32 -3.72
C LEU A 7 0.36 14.49 -3.80
N LEU A 8 1.01 14.69 -2.66
CA LEU A 8 2.46 14.53 -2.56
C LEU A 8 2.76 13.04 -2.44
N GLY A 9 3.35 12.46 -3.48
CA GLY A 9 3.57 11.02 -3.58
C GLY A 9 4.98 10.66 -4.02
N PHE A 10 5.28 9.37 -3.98
CA PHE A 10 6.46 8.79 -4.62
C PHE A 10 6.01 7.57 -5.39
N TRP A 11 6.46 7.40 -6.62
CA TRP A 11 5.94 6.43 -7.58
C TRP A 11 6.00 4.99 -7.06
N ALA A 12 7.06 4.63 -6.32
CA ALA A 12 7.24 3.28 -5.75
C ALA A 12 6.72 3.16 -4.30
N SER A 13 6.08 4.19 -3.73
CA SER A 13 5.57 4.10 -2.36
C SER A 13 4.26 3.31 -2.33
N PRO A 14 4.21 2.11 -1.70
CA PRO A 14 2.96 1.36 -1.59
C PRO A 14 1.89 2.18 -0.86
N PHE A 15 2.28 2.96 0.15
CA PHE A 15 1.40 3.88 0.88
C PHE A 15 0.78 4.96 -0.01
N ALA A 16 1.55 5.53 -0.94
CA ALA A 16 1.01 6.50 -1.89
C ALA A 16 0.08 5.83 -2.93
N MET A 17 0.39 4.60 -3.36
CA MET A 17 -0.49 3.83 -4.25
C MET A 17 -1.86 3.59 -3.60
N ARG A 18 -1.94 3.33 -2.29
CA ARG A 18 -3.23 3.22 -1.58
C ARG A 18 -4.12 4.45 -1.79
N VAL A 19 -3.53 5.62 -1.64
CA VAL A 19 -4.25 6.90 -1.79
C VAL A 19 -4.66 7.12 -3.25
N LYS A 20 -3.79 6.78 -4.21
CA LYS A 20 -4.13 6.83 -5.64
C LYS A 20 -5.32 5.92 -5.98
N ILE A 21 -5.34 4.70 -5.44
CA ILE A 21 -6.48 3.77 -5.60
C ILE A 21 -7.75 4.38 -4.99
N ALA A 22 -7.69 4.89 -3.75
CA ALA A 22 -8.85 5.46 -3.09
C ALA A 22 -9.42 6.68 -3.85
N LEU A 23 -8.56 7.57 -4.36
CA LEU A 23 -8.98 8.68 -5.22
C LEU A 23 -9.60 8.18 -6.52
N ALA A 24 -9.04 7.14 -7.14
CA ALA A 24 -9.56 6.56 -8.38
C ALA A 24 -10.91 5.84 -8.18
N GLU A 25 -11.08 5.06 -7.10
CA GLU A 25 -12.36 4.42 -6.74
C GLU A 25 -13.45 5.45 -6.42
N LYS A 26 -13.05 6.66 -5.97
CA LYS A 26 -13.95 7.80 -5.76
C LYS A 26 -14.05 8.74 -6.95
N GLU A 27 -13.41 8.45 -8.09
CA GLU A 27 -13.37 9.32 -9.28
C GLU A 27 -13.00 10.79 -8.96
N ILE A 28 -12.04 10.99 -8.06
CA ILE A 28 -11.56 12.32 -7.67
C ILE A 28 -10.36 12.71 -8.52
N ASP A 29 -10.50 13.81 -9.25
CA ASP A 29 -9.39 14.45 -9.93
C ASP A 29 -8.42 15.09 -8.92
N TYR A 30 -7.12 14.92 -9.15
CA TYR A 30 -6.09 15.47 -8.28
C TYR A 30 -4.81 15.79 -9.06
N VAL A 31 -4.02 16.71 -8.53
CA VAL A 31 -2.67 17.00 -9.03
C VAL A 31 -1.67 16.12 -8.29
N SER A 32 -1.04 15.18 -8.99
CA SER A 32 0.07 14.40 -8.45
C SER A 32 1.37 15.21 -8.46
N ARG A 33 2.05 15.33 -7.31
CA ARG A 33 3.37 15.97 -7.19
C ARG A 33 4.38 14.96 -6.68
N GLU A 34 5.17 14.42 -7.61
CA GLU A 34 6.24 13.47 -7.32
C GLU A 34 7.29 14.09 -6.38
N GLN A 35 7.67 13.35 -5.34
CA GLN A 35 8.66 13.75 -4.35
C GLN A 35 9.95 12.96 -4.52
N ASN A 36 11.09 13.62 -4.36
CA ASN A 36 12.37 12.95 -4.16
C ASN A 36 12.54 12.64 -2.66
N LEU A 37 12.55 11.36 -2.28
CA LEU A 37 12.67 10.96 -0.88
C LEU A 37 14.10 11.09 -0.32
N PHE A 38 15.10 11.16 -1.19
CA PHE A 38 16.50 11.42 -0.84
C PHE A 38 16.82 12.91 -0.71
N ASN A 39 15.98 13.78 -1.30
CA ASN A 39 16.05 15.23 -1.18
C ASN A 39 14.63 15.82 -1.11
N LYS A 40 14.08 15.85 0.11
CA LYS A 40 12.67 16.21 0.37
C LYS A 40 12.42 17.68 0.08
N SER A 41 11.32 17.96 -0.63
CA SER A 41 10.91 19.34 -0.96
C SER A 41 10.52 20.14 0.29
N SER A 42 10.65 21.46 0.22
CA SER A 42 10.16 22.36 1.27
C SER A 42 8.66 22.16 1.54
N LEU A 43 7.87 21.98 0.47
CA LEU A 43 6.44 21.72 0.56
C LEU A 43 6.13 20.44 1.36
N LEU A 44 6.87 19.35 1.15
CA LEU A 44 6.68 18.12 1.93
C LEU A 44 7.01 18.33 3.42
N LEU A 45 8.09 19.06 3.69
CA LEU A 45 8.51 19.35 5.06
C LEU A 45 7.53 20.27 5.79
N GLU A 46 6.89 21.19 5.07
CA GLU A 46 5.85 22.08 5.58
C GLU A 46 4.53 21.34 5.83
N MET A 47 4.10 20.50 4.88
CA MET A 47 2.81 19.80 4.94
C MET A 47 2.82 18.58 5.86
N ASN A 48 3.98 17.96 6.11
CA ASN A 48 4.16 16.88 7.08
C ASN A 48 5.41 17.13 7.96
N PRO A 49 5.38 18.10 8.88
CA PRO A 49 6.55 18.48 9.66
C PRO A 49 6.96 17.41 10.68
N VAL A 50 6.01 16.59 11.13
CA VAL A 50 6.23 15.52 12.11
C VAL A 50 7.03 14.39 11.49
N TYR A 51 6.47 13.71 10.48
CA TYR A 51 7.09 12.50 9.92
C TYR A 51 7.93 12.77 8.68
N LYS A 52 7.67 13.87 7.96
CA LYS A 52 8.38 14.23 6.71
C LYS A 52 8.28 13.10 5.68
N LYS A 53 7.14 12.41 5.61
CA LYS A 53 6.89 11.24 4.76
C LYS A 53 5.77 11.51 3.76
N VAL A 54 5.82 10.78 2.65
CA VAL A 54 4.69 10.61 1.72
C VAL A 54 3.90 9.35 2.09
N PRO A 55 2.61 9.25 1.72
CA PRO A 55 1.80 10.28 1.05
C PRO A 55 1.37 11.43 1.97
N VAL A 56 1.13 12.59 1.37
CA VAL A 56 0.37 13.69 1.97
C VAL A 56 -0.70 14.12 0.97
N LEU A 57 -1.96 14.05 1.38
CA LEU A 57 -3.07 14.61 0.63
C LEU A 57 -3.27 16.05 1.09
N ILE A 58 -3.30 17.01 0.17
CA ILE A 58 -3.62 18.40 0.47
C ILE A 58 -4.99 18.67 -0.16
N HIS A 59 -5.98 18.94 0.66
CA HIS A 59 -7.32 19.28 0.22
C HIS A 59 -7.64 20.71 0.67
N GLU A 60 -7.83 21.62 -0.28
CA GLU A 60 -8.03 23.06 -0.02
C GLU A 60 -6.93 23.67 0.87
N GLY A 61 -5.68 23.33 0.57
CA GLY A 61 -4.51 23.80 1.33
C GLY A 61 -4.30 23.13 2.69
N LYS A 62 -5.17 22.21 3.11
CA LYS A 62 -5.05 21.51 4.40
C LYS A 62 -4.42 20.13 4.21
N PRO A 63 -3.31 19.81 4.89
CA PRO A 63 -2.66 18.51 4.75
C PRO A 63 -3.34 17.44 5.61
N ILE A 64 -3.48 16.24 5.03
CA ILE A 64 -3.83 14.99 5.69
C ILE A 64 -2.66 14.02 5.44
N CYS A 65 -2.10 13.50 6.53
CA CYS A 65 -0.95 12.60 6.52
C CYS A 65 -1.38 11.17 6.89
N GLU A 66 -0.50 10.21 6.64
CA GLU A 66 -0.69 8.76 6.86
C GLU A 66 -1.74 8.13 5.92
N SER A 67 -1.32 7.14 5.13
CA SER A 67 -2.15 6.61 4.05
C SER A 67 -3.53 6.09 4.49
N LEU A 68 -3.63 5.37 5.60
CA LEU A 68 -4.92 4.84 6.08
C LEU A 68 -5.85 5.94 6.60
N ILE A 69 -5.30 6.98 7.23
CA ILE A 69 -6.05 8.17 7.65
C ILE A 69 -6.54 8.94 6.41
N ILE A 70 -5.69 9.07 5.38
CA ILE A 70 -6.06 9.70 4.11
C ILE A 70 -7.21 8.94 3.43
N ILE A 71 -7.16 7.60 3.37
CA ILE A 71 -8.24 6.79 2.77
C ILE A 71 -9.55 6.97 3.53
N GLN A 72 -9.50 7.00 4.86
CA GLN A 72 -10.67 7.27 5.68
C GLN A 72 -11.24 8.67 5.41
N TYR A 73 -10.38 9.69 5.36
CA TYR A 73 -10.78 11.05 5.01
C TYR A 73 -11.44 11.11 3.63
N ILE A 74 -10.86 10.45 2.63
CA ILE A 74 -11.42 10.36 1.28
C ILE A 74 -12.82 9.75 1.31
N ASP A 75 -12.97 8.63 2.02
CA ASP A 75 -14.27 7.97 2.11
C ASP A 75 -15.30 8.83 2.84
N GLU A 76 -14.90 9.57 3.87
CA GLU A 76 -15.78 10.43 4.68
C GLU A 76 -16.22 11.71 3.97
N VAL A 77 -15.34 12.32 3.16
CA VAL A 77 -15.64 13.56 2.42
C VAL A 77 -16.42 13.29 1.14
N TRP A 78 -15.97 12.33 0.32
CA TRP A 78 -16.57 12.06 -0.99
C TRP A 78 -17.50 10.83 -0.94
N LYS A 79 -18.77 11.08 -0.61
CA LYS A 79 -19.83 10.06 -0.46
C LYS A 79 -20.60 9.71 -1.74
N HIS A 80 -20.20 10.26 -2.89
CA HIS A 80 -20.92 10.10 -4.16
C HIS A 80 -20.64 8.76 -4.90
N LYS A 81 -19.68 7.97 -4.41
CA LYS A 81 -19.34 6.62 -4.89
C LYS A 81 -19.44 5.60 -3.76
N ALA A 82 -19.35 4.32 -4.13
CA ALA A 82 -19.39 3.19 -3.20
C ALA A 82 -18.43 3.40 -1.99
N PRO A 83 -18.83 3.01 -0.78
CA PRO A 83 -18.02 3.20 0.41
C PRO A 83 -16.81 2.26 0.39
N LEU A 84 -15.65 2.75 0.84
CA LEU A 84 -14.43 1.95 1.01
C LEU A 84 -14.41 1.20 2.34
N PHE A 85 -15.29 1.59 3.27
CA PHE A 85 -15.43 1.01 4.59
C PHE A 85 -16.84 0.42 4.74
N PRO A 86 -16.98 -0.70 5.48
CA PRO A 86 -18.29 -1.17 5.90
C PRO A 86 -19.06 -0.11 6.71
N SER A 87 -20.38 -0.08 6.53
CA SER A 87 -21.27 0.79 7.32
C SER A 87 -21.51 0.26 8.73
N ASP A 88 -21.50 -1.07 8.91
CA ASP A 88 -21.60 -1.68 10.24
C ASP A 88 -20.36 -1.34 11.09
N PRO A 89 -20.53 -0.89 12.35
CA PRO A 89 -19.40 -0.53 13.21
C PRO A 89 -18.43 -1.68 13.51
N CYS A 90 -18.92 -2.92 13.64
CA CYS A 90 -18.10 -4.08 13.95
C CYS A 90 -17.26 -4.46 12.73
N GLU A 91 -17.90 -4.56 11.56
CA GLU A 91 -17.20 -4.84 10.30
C GLU A 91 -16.18 -3.73 9.95
N ARG A 92 -16.51 -2.47 10.24
CA ARG A 92 -15.56 -1.35 10.06
C ARG A 92 -14.38 -1.43 11.01
N ALA A 93 -14.59 -1.87 12.25
CA ALA A 93 -13.50 -2.10 13.21
C ALA A 93 -12.62 -3.27 12.75
N HIS A 94 -13.22 -4.34 12.24
CA HIS A 94 -12.50 -5.49 11.66
C HIS A 94 -11.65 -5.07 10.45
N ALA A 95 -12.21 -4.29 9.54
CA ALA A 95 -11.47 -3.75 8.39
C ALA A 95 -10.26 -2.91 8.83
N ARG A 96 -10.44 -2.05 9.84
CA ARG A 96 -9.35 -1.24 10.41
C ARG A 96 -8.27 -2.09 11.07
N PHE A 97 -8.66 -3.15 11.78
CA PHE A 97 -7.72 -4.08 12.40
C PHE A 97 -6.80 -4.71 11.35
N TRP A 98 -7.37 -5.23 10.25
CA TRP A 98 -6.57 -5.87 9.21
C TRP A 98 -5.74 -4.87 8.39
N ALA A 99 -6.24 -3.66 8.15
CA ALA A 99 -5.43 -2.61 7.53
C ALA A 99 -4.23 -2.21 8.40
N ASP A 100 -4.42 -2.11 9.72
CA ASP A 100 -3.34 -1.89 10.70
C ASP A 100 -2.38 -3.08 10.78
N TYR A 101 -2.89 -4.31 10.69
CA TYR A 101 -2.07 -5.52 10.61
C TYR A 101 -1.12 -5.47 9.41
N VAL A 102 -1.61 -5.06 8.23
CA VAL A 102 -0.75 -4.89 7.04
C VAL A 102 0.39 -3.90 7.29
N ASP A 103 0.12 -2.76 7.95
CA ASP A 103 1.14 -1.76 8.27
C ASP A 103 2.17 -2.24 9.29
N LYS A 104 1.77 -3.09 10.23
CA LYS A 104 2.63 -3.61 11.29
C LYS A 104 3.41 -4.86 10.91
N HIS A 105 2.92 -5.64 9.95
CA HIS A 105 3.46 -6.96 9.66
C HIS A 105 4.01 -7.09 8.23
N ILE A 106 3.33 -6.58 7.20
CA ILE A 106 3.80 -6.74 5.82
C ILE A 106 4.96 -5.79 5.53
N PHE A 107 4.77 -4.49 5.71
CA PHE A 107 5.81 -3.51 5.36
C PHE A 107 7.11 -3.68 6.16
N PRO A 108 7.09 -3.86 7.51
CA PRO A 108 8.32 -4.01 8.27
C PRO A 108 9.10 -5.28 7.93
N ASN A 109 8.40 -6.42 7.74
CA ASN A 109 9.06 -7.68 7.37
C ASN A 109 9.62 -7.64 5.94
N ALA A 110 8.88 -7.05 4.99
CA ALA A 110 9.38 -6.76 3.65
C ALA A 110 10.65 -5.89 3.68
N GLN A 111 10.66 -4.83 4.49
CA GLN A 111 11.82 -3.96 4.64
C GLN A 111 13.03 -4.72 5.21
N LEU A 112 12.82 -5.58 6.21
CA LEU A 112 13.89 -6.39 6.80
C LEU A 112 14.48 -7.40 5.80
N LEU A 113 13.66 -7.92 4.89
CA LEU A 113 14.06 -8.90 3.89
C LEU A 113 15.19 -8.39 2.97
N TRP A 114 15.19 -7.10 2.64
CA TRP A 114 16.24 -6.48 1.81
C TRP A 114 17.22 -5.60 2.59
N ALA A 115 16.94 -5.25 3.85
CA ALA A 115 17.83 -4.43 4.67
C ALA A 115 18.83 -5.23 5.53
N ARG A 116 18.70 -6.57 5.60
CA ARG A 116 19.48 -7.45 6.48
C ARG A 116 19.90 -8.72 5.75
N LYS A 117 20.87 -9.45 6.33
CA LYS A 117 21.39 -10.74 5.83
C LYS A 117 21.43 -11.79 6.93
N GLY A 118 21.55 -13.06 6.53
CA GLY A 118 21.72 -14.19 7.43
C GLY A 118 20.46 -14.44 8.27
N GLU A 119 20.63 -14.79 9.54
CA GLU A 119 19.53 -15.19 10.44
C GLU A 119 18.40 -14.17 10.51
N ARG A 120 18.70 -12.86 10.48
CA ARG A 120 17.68 -11.81 10.52
C ARG A 120 16.84 -11.74 9.25
N GLN A 121 17.43 -12.08 8.10
CA GLN A 121 16.72 -12.13 6.83
C GLN A 121 15.81 -13.36 6.79
N GLU A 122 16.30 -14.51 7.23
CA GLU A 122 15.50 -15.75 7.31
C GLU A 122 14.34 -15.63 8.31
N ALA A 123 14.55 -14.96 9.45
CA ALA A 123 13.48 -14.65 10.39
C ALA A 123 12.42 -13.73 9.74
N ALA A 124 12.85 -12.65 9.07
CA ALA A 124 11.94 -11.74 8.39
C ALA A 124 11.16 -12.42 7.25
N LYS A 125 11.80 -13.34 6.51
CA LYS A 125 11.16 -14.19 5.50
C LYS A 125 10.05 -15.02 6.13
N LYS A 126 10.36 -15.75 7.20
CA LYS A 126 9.38 -16.60 7.91
C LYS A 126 8.21 -15.74 8.40
N ASP A 127 8.50 -14.63 9.06
CA ASP A 127 7.46 -13.75 9.60
C ASP A 127 6.61 -13.12 8.49
N LEU A 128 7.20 -12.80 7.33
CA LEU A 128 6.47 -12.30 6.16
C LEU A 128 5.51 -13.35 5.60
N ILE A 129 5.98 -14.59 5.42
CA ILE A 129 5.15 -15.71 4.95
C ILE A 129 3.99 -15.96 5.91
N GLU A 130 4.25 -16.06 7.21
CA GLU A 130 3.21 -16.26 8.22
C GLU A 130 2.20 -15.10 8.24
N SER A 131 2.66 -13.87 7.98
CA SER A 131 1.78 -12.71 7.89
C SER A 131 0.85 -12.77 6.67
N PHE A 132 1.34 -13.26 5.52
CA PHE A 132 0.50 -13.49 4.35
C PHE A 132 -0.45 -14.67 4.54
N LYS A 133 -0.04 -15.75 5.22
CA LYS A 133 -0.93 -16.86 5.57
C LYS A 133 -2.07 -16.45 6.50
N ALA A 134 -1.80 -15.55 7.44
CA ALA A 134 -2.84 -14.97 8.29
C ALA A 134 -3.87 -14.17 7.45
N LEU A 135 -3.39 -13.36 6.49
CA LEU A 135 -4.26 -12.65 5.55
C LEU A 135 -5.01 -13.60 4.61
N GLU A 136 -4.40 -14.71 4.21
CA GLU A 136 -5.03 -15.73 3.38
C GLU A 136 -6.20 -16.40 4.12
N GLY A 137 -6.00 -16.73 5.41
CA GLY A 137 -7.06 -17.23 6.27
C GLY A 137 -8.18 -16.21 6.49
N GLU A 138 -7.84 -14.92 6.60
CA GLU A 138 -8.85 -13.86 6.64
C GLU A 138 -9.61 -13.73 5.32
N LEU A 139 -8.94 -13.82 4.17
CA LEU A 139 -9.59 -13.76 2.87
C LEU A 139 -10.59 -14.92 2.71
N GLY A 140 -10.18 -16.15 3.04
CA GLY A 140 -10.97 -17.36 2.83
C GLY A 140 -11.44 -17.45 1.37
N ASP A 141 -12.70 -17.80 1.15
CA ASP A 141 -13.27 -17.94 -0.19
C ASP A 141 -13.79 -16.62 -0.82
N LYS A 142 -13.56 -15.48 -0.15
CA LYS A 142 -14.11 -14.19 -0.61
C LYS A 142 -13.32 -13.68 -1.83
N PRO A 143 -13.97 -13.05 -2.82
CA PRO A 143 -13.25 -12.48 -3.97
C PRO A 143 -12.38 -11.28 -3.59
N TYR A 144 -12.77 -10.54 -2.54
CA TYR A 144 -12.05 -9.42 -1.93
C TYR A 144 -12.14 -9.53 -0.39
N PHE A 145 -11.26 -8.83 0.32
CA PHE A 145 -11.34 -8.76 1.78
C PHE A 145 -12.61 -8.06 2.26
N GLY A 146 -13.15 -7.12 1.48
CA GLY A 146 -14.48 -6.53 1.71
C GLY A 146 -15.67 -7.42 1.31
N GLY A 147 -15.47 -8.72 1.07
CA GLY A 147 -16.51 -9.63 0.58
C GLY A 147 -16.67 -9.50 -0.92
N GLU A 148 -17.88 -9.21 -1.38
CA GLU A 148 -18.18 -9.00 -2.81
C GLU A 148 -17.65 -7.64 -3.33
N SER A 149 -17.28 -6.74 -2.41
CA SER A 149 -16.81 -5.39 -2.74
C SER A 149 -15.35 -5.21 -2.40
N PHE A 150 -14.63 -4.50 -3.27
CA PHE A 150 -13.26 -4.06 -3.01
C PHE A 150 -13.26 -2.96 -1.95
N GLY A 151 -12.49 -3.12 -0.87
CA GLY A 151 -12.56 -2.26 0.32
C GLY A 151 -11.20 -1.89 0.93
N LEU A 152 -11.23 -1.38 2.16
CA LEU A 152 -10.07 -0.85 2.88
C LEU A 152 -8.89 -1.83 2.93
N ILE A 153 -9.13 -3.09 3.30
CA ILE A 153 -8.06 -4.08 3.46
C ILE A 153 -7.42 -4.35 2.07
N ASP A 154 -8.25 -4.46 1.03
CA ASP A 154 -7.76 -4.65 -0.33
C ASP A 154 -6.88 -3.48 -0.77
N ILE A 155 -7.34 -2.25 -0.56
CA ILE A 155 -6.56 -1.03 -0.83
C ILE A 155 -5.26 -1.02 -0.04
N ALA A 156 -5.30 -1.44 1.23
CA ALA A 156 -4.14 -1.44 2.11
C ALA A 156 -3.06 -2.44 1.65
N LEU A 157 -3.48 -3.60 1.15
CA LEU A 157 -2.60 -4.72 0.81
C LEU A 157 -2.14 -4.73 -0.65
N ILE A 158 -3.00 -4.38 -1.61
CA ILE A 158 -2.71 -4.61 -3.04
C ILE A 158 -1.44 -3.90 -3.55
N PRO A 159 -1.01 -2.73 -3.02
CA PRO A 159 0.25 -2.14 -3.44
C PRO A 159 1.49 -2.99 -3.15
N PHE A 160 1.43 -3.93 -2.21
CA PHE A 160 2.55 -4.83 -1.93
C PHE A 160 2.73 -5.90 -3.01
N PHE A 161 1.71 -6.15 -3.84
CA PHE A 161 1.83 -7.03 -5.00
C PHE A 161 2.92 -6.57 -5.97
N SER A 162 3.13 -5.25 -6.11
CA SER A 162 4.25 -4.68 -6.87
C SER A 162 5.62 -5.24 -6.47
N PHE A 163 5.76 -5.68 -5.22
CA PHE A 163 7.02 -6.10 -4.64
C PHE A 163 7.16 -7.61 -4.50
N PHE A 164 6.19 -8.42 -4.97
CA PHE A 164 6.25 -9.87 -4.82
C PHE A 164 7.51 -10.45 -5.46
N TYR A 165 7.83 -10.06 -6.70
CA TYR A 165 9.07 -10.48 -7.34
C TYR A 165 10.34 -10.14 -6.52
N ALA A 166 10.35 -8.98 -5.85
CA ALA A 166 11.44 -8.61 -4.95
C ALA A 166 11.48 -9.51 -3.69
N PHE A 167 10.31 -9.83 -3.12
CA PHE A 167 10.21 -10.74 -1.98
C PHE A 167 10.71 -12.14 -2.33
N GLU A 168 10.25 -12.68 -3.45
CA GLU A 168 10.60 -14.02 -3.93
C GLU A 168 12.09 -14.12 -4.26
N THR A 169 12.63 -13.13 -4.97
CA THR A 169 14.05 -13.12 -5.38
C THR A 169 14.99 -12.96 -4.18
N LEU A 170 14.70 -12.03 -3.28
CA LEU A 170 15.57 -11.73 -2.13
C LEU A 170 15.40 -12.73 -0.99
N GLY A 171 14.16 -13.19 -0.76
CA GLY A 171 13.81 -14.16 0.26
C GLY A 171 13.93 -15.63 -0.18
N ARG A 172 14.12 -15.89 -1.48
CA ARG A 172 14.25 -17.24 -2.05
C ARG A 172 13.08 -18.15 -1.64
N PHE A 173 11.87 -17.71 -1.95
CA PHE A 173 10.63 -18.47 -1.80
C PHE A 173 9.65 -18.09 -2.90
N SER A 174 8.54 -18.82 -3.00
CA SER A 174 7.48 -18.56 -3.96
C SER A 174 6.22 -18.12 -3.21
N MET A 175 5.66 -16.96 -3.57
CA MET A 175 4.37 -16.52 -3.01
C MET A 175 3.23 -17.43 -3.46
N GLU A 176 3.31 -17.97 -4.68
CA GLU A 176 2.27 -18.88 -5.21
C GLU A 176 2.27 -20.23 -4.50
N GLU A 177 3.43 -20.72 -4.05
CA GLU A 177 3.52 -21.97 -3.28
C GLU A 177 3.07 -21.79 -1.82
N GLU A 178 3.44 -20.66 -1.20
CA GLU A 178 3.16 -20.41 0.22
C GLU A 178 1.76 -19.83 0.47
N CYS A 179 1.25 -19.00 -0.44
CA CYS A 179 -0.01 -18.25 -0.31
C CYS A 179 -0.76 -18.11 -1.66
N PRO A 180 -1.20 -19.22 -2.28
CA PRO A 180 -1.82 -19.23 -3.61
C PRO A 180 -3.06 -18.34 -3.72
N GLU A 181 -3.91 -18.27 -2.70
CA GLU A 181 -5.15 -17.49 -2.74
C GLU A 181 -4.87 -15.99 -2.65
N ILE A 182 -3.80 -15.58 -1.94
CA ILE A 182 -3.31 -14.20 -1.97
C ILE A 182 -2.83 -13.85 -3.39
N VAL A 183 -2.10 -14.74 -4.05
CA VAL A 183 -1.64 -14.46 -5.42
C VAL A 183 -2.83 -14.40 -6.39
N ALA A 184 -3.81 -15.30 -6.27
CA ALA A 184 -5.04 -15.27 -7.07
C ALA A 184 -5.85 -13.97 -6.83
N TRP A 185 -6.01 -13.56 -5.58
CA TRP A 185 -6.63 -12.29 -5.20
C TRP A 185 -5.89 -11.09 -5.80
N ALA A 186 -4.56 -11.07 -5.74
CA ALA A 186 -3.77 -9.96 -6.26
C ALA A 186 -3.87 -9.85 -7.78
N LYS A 187 -3.85 -11.00 -8.49
CA LYS A 187 -4.10 -11.06 -9.94
C LYS A 187 -5.49 -10.52 -10.28
N ARG A 188 -6.53 -10.88 -9.51
CA ARG A 188 -7.90 -10.39 -9.66
C ARG A 188 -7.99 -8.87 -9.46
N CYS A 189 -7.42 -8.36 -8.37
CA CYS A 189 -7.39 -6.93 -8.08
C CYS A 189 -6.65 -6.14 -9.17
N SER A 190 -5.58 -6.70 -9.74
CA SER A 190 -4.80 -6.06 -10.81
C SER A 190 -5.57 -5.88 -12.12
N GLN A 191 -6.69 -6.60 -12.32
CA GLN A 191 -7.58 -6.39 -13.46
C GLN A 191 -8.54 -5.21 -13.25
N ARG A 192 -8.67 -4.68 -12.02
CA ARG A 192 -9.46 -3.47 -11.76
C ARG A 192 -8.73 -2.26 -12.33
N GLU A 193 -9.43 -1.43 -13.10
CA GLU A 193 -8.85 -0.25 -13.75
C GLU A 193 -8.24 0.75 -12.74
N THR A 194 -8.90 0.94 -11.60
CA THR A 194 -8.45 1.80 -10.49
C THR A 194 -7.12 1.32 -9.90
N VAL A 195 -6.91 0.00 -9.84
CA VAL A 195 -5.68 -0.63 -9.33
C VAL A 195 -4.60 -0.59 -10.41
N SER A 196 -4.89 -1.01 -11.63
CA SER A 196 -3.90 -1.11 -12.71
C SER A 196 -3.29 0.24 -13.10
N LYS A 197 -4.04 1.34 -12.93
CA LYS A 197 -3.54 2.71 -13.13
C LYS A 197 -2.79 3.29 -11.93
N SER A 198 -2.98 2.75 -10.72
CA SER A 198 -2.49 3.32 -9.47
C SER A 198 -1.28 2.59 -8.89
N VAL A 199 -1.13 1.31 -9.21
CA VAL A 199 -0.10 0.39 -8.69
C VAL A 199 0.97 0.13 -9.75
N VAL A 200 2.20 -0.13 -9.32
CA VAL A 200 3.28 -0.53 -10.23
C VAL A 200 3.11 -2.01 -10.56
N LEU A 201 2.44 -2.32 -11.67
CA LEU A 201 2.25 -3.72 -12.09
C LEU A 201 3.53 -4.36 -12.66
N ASP A 202 4.46 -3.55 -13.15
CA ASP A 202 5.80 -4.01 -13.53
C ASP A 202 6.65 -4.28 -12.28
N GLN A 203 6.58 -5.52 -11.79
CA GLN A 203 7.31 -5.93 -10.60
C GLN A 203 8.83 -5.92 -10.79
N GLN A 204 9.33 -6.01 -12.03
CA GLN A 204 10.76 -5.87 -12.32
C GLN A 204 11.22 -4.46 -12.01
N LYS A 205 10.45 -3.44 -12.43
CA LYS A 205 10.73 -2.04 -12.10
C LYS A 205 10.71 -1.77 -10.58
N ALA A 206 9.77 -2.37 -9.86
CA ALA A 206 9.73 -2.25 -8.40
C ALA A 206 10.94 -2.93 -7.74
N TYR A 207 11.38 -4.08 -8.25
CA TYR A 207 12.58 -4.76 -7.79
C TYR A 207 13.87 -3.97 -8.05
N GLU A 208 14.00 -3.35 -9.22
CA GLU A 208 15.12 -2.45 -9.54
C GLU A 208 15.22 -1.30 -8.54
N PHE A 209 14.08 -0.69 -8.19
CA PHE A 209 14.04 0.32 -7.14
C PHE A 209 14.47 -0.23 -5.76
N VAL A 210 14.06 -1.45 -5.40
CA VAL A 210 14.52 -2.09 -4.16
C VAL A 210 16.04 -2.26 -4.17
N LEU A 211 16.64 -2.66 -5.30
CA LEU A 211 18.10 -2.76 -5.43
C LEU A 211 18.80 -1.40 -5.28
N GLU A 212 18.26 -0.34 -5.85
CA GLU A 212 18.77 1.02 -5.65
C GLU A 212 18.70 1.44 -4.17
N LEU A 213 17.59 1.11 -3.49
CA LEU A 213 17.42 1.39 -2.07
C LEU A 213 18.41 0.61 -1.20
N MET A 214 18.64 -0.68 -1.52
CA MET A 214 19.65 -1.50 -0.86
C MET A 214 21.05 -0.89 -1.02
N ALA A 215 21.41 -0.49 -2.25
CA ALA A 215 22.68 0.15 -2.55
C ALA A 215 22.86 1.46 -1.77
N TRP A 216 21.82 2.29 -1.70
CA TRP A 216 21.82 3.54 -0.93
C TRP A 216 22.05 3.30 0.57
N HIS A 217 21.50 2.22 1.12
CA HIS A 217 21.70 1.79 2.50
C HIS A 217 23.00 1.00 2.74
N GLY A 218 23.84 0.80 1.71
CA GLY A 218 25.09 0.05 1.81
C GLY A 218 24.89 -1.46 1.98
N VAL A 219 23.70 -1.98 1.66
CA VAL A 219 23.42 -3.42 1.67
C VAL A 219 23.82 -3.98 0.30
N LYS A 220 24.98 -4.63 0.24
CA LYS A 220 25.40 -5.45 -0.91
C LYS A 220 24.70 -6.79 -0.90
#